data_AF-A0A935D4T0-F1
#
_entry.id   AF-A0A935D4T0-F1
#
_cell.length_a   1.000
_cell.length_b   1.000
_cell.length_c   1.000
_cell.angle_alpha   90.00
_cell.angle_beta   90.00
_cell.angle_gamma   90.00
#
_symmetry.space_group_name_H-M   'P 1'
#
loop_
_entity.id
_entity.type
_entity.pdbx_description
1 polymer ?
#
loop_
_entity_poly.entity_id
_entity_poly.type
_entity_poly.pdbx_seq_one_letter_code
_entity_poly.pdbx_strand_id
1 'polypeptide(L)'
;MKRPLLLACGLASLMYATPAGADLDPSATYAIETLRSEGLEKTEPETISELLPRPLPSSFTGAELVELRRRIRTLALFDQVEVDHTGTTLLVRVRRKFTLSPIFDLSTGKTLADSKLTLGAIQHDVDGHGTRLGGKASYSERGLNFILWLHEHPYRPRSWAREQEIYYAGSGFRFEGADAQHTWQRNRLGAEVEFLSPSFYTTKWRYEFQLNAYQETLTGASGPSQPRDGTYLGTTSELVYDRYTWNDLTPRGFRAALELRPGIFVGPAEPRHELRAKAIAGLPLGNKTVLMLNASASAVNGGNPNHSALLGSQAGVRGLPDSLYRNRSQAYANLEVRHAIEIARRWYVQGVLFTDAAVFEPMDARGASTPAMTAWSTGAGLRLLPTALVDTLLRVDVARIHHPIATWFAQFGITQHF
;
A
#
# COMPACT_ATOMS: atom_id res chain seq x y z
N MET A 1 -10.80 35.81 5.69
CA MET A 1 -10.37 34.84 4.66
C MET A 1 -8.84 34.83 4.60
N LYS A 2 -8.19 33.82 5.19
CA LYS A 2 -6.73 33.64 5.15
C LYS A 2 -6.43 32.49 4.17
N ARG A 3 -5.55 32.76 3.19
CA ARG A 3 -5.16 31.86 2.10
C ARG A 3 -4.28 30.70 2.64
N PRO A 4 -4.50 29.42 2.25
CA PRO A 4 -3.51 28.38 2.42
C PRO A 4 -2.72 28.25 1.11
N LEU A 5 -1.58 28.92 1.02
CA LEU A 5 -0.67 28.84 -0.13
C LEU A 5 0.75 28.63 0.41
N LEU A 6 1.01 27.46 0.99
CA LEU A 6 2.35 27.10 1.49
C LEU A 6 2.69 25.60 1.44
N LEU A 7 1.77 24.71 1.06
CA LEU A 7 2.08 23.27 0.93
C LEU A 7 2.53 22.85 -0.49
N ALA A 8 2.36 23.70 -1.51
CA ALA A 8 2.62 23.33 -2.90
C ALA A 8 4.10 23.42 -3.32
N CYS A 9 4.95 24.18 -2.61
CA CYS A 9 6.33 24.40 -3.03
C CYS A 9 7.32 23.30 -2.60
N GLY A 10 6.98 22.43 -1.64
CA GLY A 10 7.87 21.35 -1.20
C GLY A 10 7.86 20.10 -2.11
N LEU A 11 6.79 19.90 -2.89
CA LEU A 11 6.62 18.70 -3.73
C LEU A 11 7.39 18.77 -5.07
N ALA A 12 7.70 19.97 -5.57
CA ALA A 12 8.41 20.14 -6.84
C ALA A 12 9.89 19.67 -6.78
N SER A 13 10.54 19.80 -5.62
CA SER A 13 11.95 19.43 -5.43
C SER A 13 12.19 17.92 -5.33
N LEU A 14 11.13 17.12 -5.06
CA LEU A 14 11.19 15.66 -4.99
C LEU A 14 11.36 15.00 -6.38
N MET A 15 11.23 15.76 -7.48
CA MET A 15 11.19 15.20 -8.84
C MET A 15 12.56 14.92 -9.48
N TYR A 16 13.68 15.28 -8.83
CA TYR A 16 15.01 15.30 -9.48
C TYR A 16 16.15 14.56 -8.75
N ALA A 17 15.88 13.72 -7.75
CA ALA A 17 16.96 12.96 -7.10
C ALA A 17 17.49 11.82 -8.01
N THR A 18 18.68 12.01 -8.60
CA THR A 18 19.39 11.01 -9.41
C THR A 18 19.94 9.86 -8.54
N PRO A 19 19.90 8.60 -9.03
CA PRO A 19 20.42 7.46 -8.30
C PRO A 19 21.96 7.44 -8.29
N ALA A 20 22.56 7.05 -7.16
CA ALA A 20 23.97 6.71 -7.05
C ALA A 20 24.17 5.20 -7.25
N GLY A 21 25.07 4.84 -8.16
CA GLY A 21 25.54 3.48 -8.44
C GLY A 21 25.90 3.31 -9.91
N ALA A 22 27.15 2.88 -10.19
CA ALA A 22 27.80 2.53 -11.47
C ALA A 22 27.55 3.46 -12.70
N ASP A 23 28.65 3.85 -13.36
CA ASP A 23 28.78 4.82 -14.49
C ASP A 23 28.01 4.45 -15.77
N LEU A 24 26.69 4.25 -15.69
CA LEU A 24 25.83 4.31 -16.86
C LEU A 24 25.55 5.79 -17.14
N ASP A 25 26.28 6.36 -18.10
CA ASP A 25 25.96 7.70 -18.61
C ASP A 25 24.51 7.68 -19.14
N PRO A 26 23.57 8.42 -18.52
CA PRO A 26 22.17 8.41 -18.94
C PRO A 26 21.96 8.86 -20.39
N SER A 27 22.91 9.62 -20.94
CA SER A 27 22.89 10.14 -22.31
C SER A 27 23.53 9.21 -23.34
N ALA A 28 24.30 8.22 -22.91
CA ALA A 28 24.95 7.26 -23.80
C ALA A 28 23.97 6.21 -24.33
N THR A 29 24.34 5.60 -25.47
CA THR A 29 23.63 4.46 -26.08
C THR A 29 24.55 3.25 -26.14
N TYR A 30 24.01 2.09 -25.79
CA TYR A 30 24.71 0.82 -25.65
C TYR A 30 24.07 -0.21 -26.58
N ALA A 31 24.86 -0.83 -27.47
CA ALA A 31 24.41 -1.92 -28.31
C ALA A 31 24.53 -3.24 -27.53
N ILE A 32 23.40 -3.92 -27.31
CA ILE A 32 23.31 -5.10 -26.45
C ILE A 32 22.76 -6.27 -27.27
N GLU A 33 23.56 -7.32 -27.38
CA GLU A 33 23.20 -8.56 -28.07
C GLU A 33 22.73 -9.62 -27.10
N THR A 34 23.33 -9.67 -25.91
CA THR A 34 23.10 -10.74 -24.93
C THR A 34 22.88 -10.17 -23.53
N LEU A 35 22.02 -10.84 -22.76
CA LEU A 35 21.81 -10.59 -21.34
C LEU A 35 22.36 -11.78 -20.56
N ARG A 36 23.23 -11.49 -19.60
CA ARG A 36 23.71 -12.45 -18.62
C ARG A 36 23.22 -12.04 -17.24
N SER A 37 22.55 -12.96 -16.56
CA SER A 37 22.01 -12.75 -15.21
C SER A 37 22.71 -13.69 -14.22
N GLU A 38 23.18 -13.14 -13.10
CA GLU A 38 23.89 -13.88 -12.04
C GLU A 38 23.19 -13.71 -10.70
N GLY A 39 23.10 -14.79 -9.91
CA GLY A 39 22.53 -14.76 -8.54
C GLY A 39 21.00 -14.83 -8.45
N LEU A 40 20.30 -15.24 -9.52
CA LEU A 40 18.83 -15.38 -9.54
C LEU A 40 18.30 -16.50 -8.63
N GLU A 41 19.09 -17.56 -8.49
CA GLU A 41 18.78 -18.82 -7.78
C GLU A 41 17.50 -19.50 -8.29
N LYS A 42 16.32 -19.05 -7.85
CA LYS A 42 15.00 -19.61 -8.19
C LYS A 42 14.17 -18.73 -9.14
N THR A 43 14.58 -17.48 -9.40
CA THR A 43 13.92 -16.63 -10.41
C THR A 43 14.41 -17.04 -11.79
N GLU A 44 13.48 -17.16 -12.73
CA GLU A 44 13.81 -17.47 -14.11
C GLU A 44 14.55 -16.30 -14.79
N PRO A 45 15.59 -16.54 -15.60
CA PRO A 45 16.28 -15.49 -16.35
C PRO A 45 15.34 -14.63 -17.22
N GLU A 46 14.28 -15.25 -17.74
CA GLU A 46 13.22 -14.62 -18.52
C GLU A 46 12.53 -13.49 -17.74
N THR A 47 12.47 -13.57 -16.42
CA THR A 47 11.88 -12.53 -15.58
C THR A 47 12.72 -11.26 -15.52
N ILE A 48 14.03 -11.35 -15.76
CA ILE A 48 14.86 -10.16 -15.94
C ILE A 48 14.75 -9.65 -17.37
N SER A 49 14.75 -10.56 -18.35
CA SER A 49 14.69 -10.18 -19.77
C SER A 49 13.35 -9.55 -20.16
N GLU A 50 12.24 -9.97 -19.54
CA GLU A 50 10.91 -9.42 -19.81
C GLU A 50 10.78 -7.96 -19.36
N LEU A 51 11.58 -7.51 -18.37
CA LEU A 51 11.59 -6.14 -17.88
C LEU A 51 12.26 -5.16 -18.84
N LEU A 52 12.97 -5.64 -19.85
CA LEU A 52 13.60 -4.80 -20.87
C LEU A 52 12.54 -4.09 -21.72
N PRO A 53 12.76 -2.82 -22.14
CA PRO A 53 11.80 -2.08 -22.95
C PRO A 53 11.52 -2.74 -24.30
N ARG A 54 12.46 -3.55 -24.80
CA ARG A 54 12.42 -4.22 -26.10
C ARG A 54 13.29 -5.50 -26.06
N PRO A 55 12.99 -6.51 -26.90
CA PRO A 55 13.77 -7.76 -26.93
C PRO A 55 15.21 -7.52 -27.42
N LEU A 56 16.10 -8.45 -27.07
CA LEU A 56 17.46 -8.51 -27.59
C LEU A 56 17.51 -9.25 -28.93
N PRO A 57 18.48 -8.94 -29.82
CA PRO A 57 19.48 -7.87 -29.72
C PRO A 57 18.86 -6.47 -29.95
N SER A 58 19.35 -5.44 -29.26
CA SER A 58 18.90 -4.05 -29.45
C SER A 58 19.88 -3.02 -28.89
N SER A 59 19.67 -1.74 -29.23
CA SER A 59 20.36 -0.62 -28.57
C SER A 59 19.53 -0.11 -27.40
N PHE A 60 20.16 0.31 -26.31
CA PHE A 60 19.51 0.87 -25.12
C PHE A 60 20.21 2.14 -24.67
N THR A 61 19.45 3.12 -24.21
CA THR A 61 20.01 4.32 -23.57
C THR A 61 20.42 4.03 -22.13
N GLY A 62 21.38 4.79 -21.59
CA GLY A 62 21.75 4.68 -20.17
C GLY A 62 20.56 4.93 -19.25
N ALA A 63 19.67 5.85 -19.61
CA ALA A 63 18.42 6.10 -18.86
C ALA A 63 17.51 4.86 -18.80
N GLU A 64 17.40 4.09 -19.89
CA GLU A 64 16.67 2.82 -19.90
C GLU A 64 17.34 1.78 -18.99
N LEU A 65 18.67 1.67 -18.99
CA LEU A 65 19.37 0.71 -18.11
C LEU A 65 19.25 1.09 -16.63
N VAL A 66 19.22 2.39 -16.31
CA VAL A 66 18.93 2.89 -14.95
C VAL A 66 17.49 2.55 -14.53
N GLU A 67 16.53 2.68 -15.43
CA GLU A 67 15.14 2.31 -15.18
C GLU A 67 14.96 0.79 -15.03
N LEU A 68 15.67 -0.02 -15.82
CA LEU A 68 15.71 -1.49 -15.66
C LEU A 68 16.16 -1.86 -14.24
N ARG A 69 17.26 -1.28 -13.77
CA ARG A 69 17.74 -1.48 -12.40
C ARG A 69 16.69 -1.08 -11.36
N ARG A 70 15.97 0.02 -11.57
CA ARG A 70 14.86 0.43 -10.69
C ARG A 70 13.78 -0.63 -10.65
N ARG A 71 13.34 -1.13 -11.80
CA ARG A 71 12.29 -2.16 -11.92
C ARG A 71 12.69 -3.46 -11.22
N ILE A 72 13.92 -3.94 -11.43
CA ILE A 72 14.44 -5.14 -10.75
C ILE A 72 14.44 -4.95 -9.24
N ARG A 73 14.88 -3.78 -8.72
CA ARG A 73 14.79 -3.48 -7.28
C ARG A 73 13.36 -3.44 -6.76
N THR A 74 12.43 -2.96 -7.58
CA THR A 74 11.03 -2.80 -7.20
C THR A 74 10.24 -4.11 -7.28
N LEU A 75 10.83 -5.19 -7.83
CA LEU A 75 10.33 -6.55 -7.61
C LEU A 75 10.47 -6.99 -6.15
N ALA A 76 11.30 -6.31 -5.36
CA ALA A 76 11.61 -6.60 -3.95
C ALA A 76 12.25 -7.98 -3.68
N LEU A 77 12.44 -8.82 -4.69
CA LEU A 77 13.07 -10.16 -4.60
C LEU A 77 14.58 -10.11 -4.28
N PHE A 78 15.21 -8.96 -4.50
CA PHE A 78 16.66 -8.79 -4.41
C PHE A 78 17.02 -7.65 -3.47
N ASP A 79 18.02 -7.84 -2.61
CA ASP A 79 18.53 -6.78 -1.73
C ASP A 79 19.76 -6.07 -2.31
N GLN A 80 20.40 -6.67 -3.31
CA GLN A 80 21.47 -6.09 -4.11
C GLN A 80 21.13 -6.27 -5.59
N VAL A 81 21.25 -5.20 -6.36
CA VAL A 81 21.01 -5.18 -7.81
C VAL A 81 22.04 -4.27 -8.45
N GLU A 82 22.82 -4.85 -9.35
CA GLU A 82 23.84 -4.22 -10.18
C GLU A 82 23.51 -4.51 -11.65
N VAL A 83 23.67 -3.49 -12.48
CA VAL A 83 23.42 -3.56 -13.93
C VAL A 83 24.59 -2.87 -14.59
N ASP A 84 25.44 -3.67 -15.24
CA ASP A 84 26.67 -3.24 -15.88
C ASP A 84 26.64 -3.62 -17.37
N HIS A 85 27.45 -2.93 -18.17
CA HIS A 85 27.61 -3.19 -19.60
C HIS A 85 29.07 -3.55 -19.91
N THR A 86 29.29 -4.59 -20.71
CA THR A 86 30.63 -5.01 -21.14
C THR A 86 30.58 -5.50 -22.59
N GLY A 87 31.17 -4.74 -23.52
CA GLY A 87 31.15 -5.08 -24.95
C GLY A 87 29.74 -4.99 -25.54
N THR A 88 29.15 -6.13 -25.91
CA THR A 88 27.74 -6.25 -26.36
C THR A 88 26.87 -7.02 -25.35
N THR A 89 27.38 -7.26 -24.14
CA THR A 89 26.68 -7.99 -23.08
C THR A 89 26.21 -7.06 -21.98
N LEU A 90 24.93 -7.15 -21.63
CA LEU A 90 24.36 -6.59 -20.42
C LEU A 90 24.51 -7.61 -19.29
N LEU A 91 25.19 -7.22 -18.21
CA LEU A 91 25.40 -8.06 -17.05
C LEU A 91 24.55 -7.57 -15.89
N VAL A 92 23.63 -8.42 -15.43
CA VAL A 92 22.77 -8.17 -14.28
C VAL A 92 23.21 -9.08 -13.15
N ARG A 93 23.77 -8.51 -12.08
CA ARG A 93 24.10 -9.24 -10.86
C ARG A 93 23.12 -8.90 -9.77
N VAL A 94 22.54 -9.92 -9.17
CA VAL A 94 21.59 -9.76 -8.07
C VAL A 94 21.95 -10.65 -6.89
N ARG A 95 21.44 -10.29 -5.72
CA ARG A 95 21.46 -11.15 -4.55
C ARG A 95 20.05 -11.36 -4.05
N ARG A 96 19.61 -12.62 -4.07
CA ARG A 96 18.25 -13.00 -3.72
C ARG A 96 17.96 -12.85 -2.22
N LYS A 97 16.71 -12.49 -1.93
CA LYS A 97 16.10 -12.53 -0.59
C LYS A 97 15.32 -13.83 -0.39
N PHE A 98 15.10 -14.22 0.86
CA PHE A 98 14.12 -15.25 1.16
C PHE A 98 12.72 -14.73 0.83
N THR A 99 12.01 -15.43 -0.06
CA THR A 99 10.76 -14.95 -0.67
C THR A 99 9.50 -15.42 0.04
N LEU A 100 9.59 -16.32 1.02
CA LEU A 100 8.45 -16.69 1.85
C LEU A 100 8.44 -15.78 3.08
N SER A 101 7.46 -14.90 3.17
CA SER A 101 7.38 -13.92 4.25
C SER A 101 6.15 -14.17 5.12
N PRO A 102 6.30 -14.29 6.45
CA PRO A 102 5.16 -14.38 7.34
C PRO A 102 4.47 -13.02 7.47
N ILE A 103 3.16 -13.05 7.70
CA ILE A 103 2.34 -11.87 7.97
C ILE A 103 1.85 -11.96 9.40
N PHE A 104 2.16 -10.94 10.20
CA PHE A 104 1.67 -10.77 11.56
C PHE A 104 1.51 -9.29 11.89
N ASP A 105 0.36 -8.92 12.44
CA ASP A 105 0.09 -7.58 12.97
C ASP A 105 -0.81 -7.73 14.19
N LEU A 106 -0.47 -7.03 15.26
CA LEU A 106 -1.20 -6.98 16.52
C LEU A 106 -1.31 -5.52 16.97
N SER A 107 -2.53 -5.04 17.10
CA SER A 107 -2.78 -3.69 17.61
C SER A 107 -3.79 -3.70 18.75
N THR A 108 -3.51 -2.93 19.80
CA THR A 108 -4.38 -2.87 20.99
C THR A 108 -5.55 -1.94 20.75
N GLY A 109 -6.78 -2.43 20.88
CA GLY A 109 -7.97 -1.59 20.86
C GLY A 109 -8.31 -0.97 22.21
N LYS A 110 -9.29 -0.05 22.24
CA LYS A 110 -9.93 0.39 23.50
C LYS A 110 -10.51 -0.78 24.29
N THR A 111 -10.97 -1.81 23.58
CA THR A 111 -11.45 -3.08 24.14
C THR A 111 -10.78 -4.24 23.39
N LEU A 112 -10.85 -5.46 23.94
CA LEU A 112 -10.35 -6.66 23.25
C LEU A 112 -11.04 -6.86 21.88
N ALA A 113 -12.34 -6.55 21.81
CA ALA A 113 -13.10 -6.60 20.55
C ALA A 113 -12.65 -5.56 19.52
N ASP A 114 -12.04 -4.45 19.95
CA ASP A 114 -11.45 -3.44 19.07
C ASP A 114 -9.97 -3.71 18.75
N SER A 115 -9.42 -4.83 19.25
CA SER A 115 -8.03 -5.20 18.96
C SER A 115 -7.94 -5.89 17.61
N LYS A 116 -6.77 -5.78 16.99
CA LYS A 116 -6.45 -6.43 15.72
C LYS A 116 -5.53 -7.60 15.95
N LEU A 117 -5.78 -8.71 15.27
CA LEU A 117 -4.78 -9.74 15.03
C LEU A 117 -4.82 -10.09 13.55
N THR A 118 -3.68 -10.14 12.89
CA THR A 118 -3.52 -10.65 11.53
C THR A 118 -2.48 -11.74 11.51
N LEU A 119 -2.76 -12.83 10.80
CA LEU A 119 -1.87 -13.95 10.57
C LEU A 119 -1.93 -14.35 9.09
N GLY A 120 -0.80 -14.63 8.49
CA GLY A 120 -0.75 -15.08 7.10
C GLY A 120 0.65 -15.38 6.62
N ALA A 121 0.76 -15.60 5.32
CA ALA A 121 2.03 -15.76 4.64
C ALA A 121 1.90 -15.35 3.18
N ILE A 122 3.01 -15.00 2.57
CA ILE A 122 3.13 -14.70 1.15
C ILE A 122 4.40 -15.33 0.60
N GLN A 123 4.28 -16.04 -0.51
CA GLN A 123 5.41 -16.43 -1.35
C GLN A 123 5.52 -15.40 -2.47
N HIS A 124 6.61 -14.63 -2.47
CA HIS A 124 6.82 -13.50 -3.39
C HIS A 124 7.23 -13.92 -4.81
N ASP A 125 7.55 -15.20 -5.02
CA ASP A 125 8.01 -15.74 -6.30
C ASP A 125 7.67 -17.24 -6.37
N VAL A 126 6.40 -17.56 -6.59
CA VAL A 126 5.89 -18.94 -6.50
C VAL A 126 6.32 -19.81 -7.68
N ASP A 127 6.53 -19.19 -8.84
CA ASP A 127 6.77 -19.83 -10.13
C ASP A 127 8.08 -19.39 -10.78
N GLY A 128 8.89 -18.57 -10.10
CA GLY A 128 10.12 -17.99 -10.66
C GLY A 128 9.89 -16.74 -11.51
N HIS A 129 8.63 -16.31 -11.69
CA HIS A 129 8.26 -15.16 -12.51
C HIS A 129 7.89 -13.89 -11.73
N GLY A 130 8.21 -13.84 -10.44
CA GLY A 130 7.77 -12.76 -9.55
C GLY A 130 6.27 -12.78 -9.29
N THR A 131 5.60 -13.89 -9.57
CA THR A 131 4.20 -14.10 -9.21
C THR A 131 4.09 -14.32 -7.70
N ARG A 132 3.25 -13.51 -7.06
CA ARG A 132 3.04 -13.52 -5.62
C ARG A 132 1.78 -14.29 -5.29
N LEU A 133 1.90 -15.30 -4.44
CA LEU A 133 0.77 -16.04 -3.88
C LEU A 133 0.76 -15.82 -2.37
N GLY A 134 -0.34 -15.31 -1.83
CA GLY A 134 -0.44 -15.09 -0.40
C GLY A 134 -1.85 -15.24 0.13
N GLY A 135 -1.92 -15.37 1.44
CA GLY A 135 -3.18 -15.44 2.16
C GLY A 135 -3.01 -14.93 3.59
N LYS A 136 -4.06 -14.31 4.12
CA LYS A 136 -4.10 -13.89 5.52
C LYS A 136 -5.51 -14.00 6.09
N ALA A 137 -5.58 -14.35 7.36
CA ALA A 137 -6.76 -14.22 8.20
C ALA A 137 -6.51 -13.12 9.23
N SER A 138 -7.56 -12.38 9.58
CA SER A 138 -7.47 -11.36 10.62
C SER A 138 -8.77 -11.22 11.39
N TYR A 139 -8.65 -10.82 12.65
CA TYR A 139 -9.74 -10.25 13.41
C TYR A 139 -9.50 -8.75 13.50
N SER A 140 -10.42 -7.95 12.97
CA SER A 140 -10.34 -6.47 12.95
C SER A 140 -11.73 -5.89 12.76
N GLU A 141 -11.94 -4.63 13.17
CA GLU A 141 -13.27 -4.01 13.12
C GLU A 141 -14.36 -4.87 13.82
N ARG A 142 -13.99 -5.64 14.85
CA ARG A 142 -14.87 -6.59 15.56
C ARG A 142 -15.37 -7.77 14.72
N GLY A 143 -14.79 -8.02 13.55
CA GLY A 143 -15.15 -9.10 12.64
C GLY A 143 -13.96 -9.94 12.19
N LEU A 144 -14.27 -11.15 11.72
CA LEU A 144 -13.29 -12.01 11.06
C LEU A 144 -13.14 -11.58 9.60
N ASN A 145 -11.92 -11.62 9.09
CA ASN A 145 -11.57 -11.27 7.73
C ASN A 145 -10.60 -12.32 7.18
N PHE A 146 -10.73 -12.65 5.92
CA PHE A 146 -9.85 -13.55 5.19
C PHE A 146 -9.64 -13.01 3.78
N ILE A 147 -8.43 -13.14 3.26
CA ILE A 147 -8.14 -12.87 1.85
C ILE A 147 -7.07 -13.83 1.36
N LEU A 148 -7.26 -14.32 0.14
CA LEU A 148 -6.31 -15.11 -0.62
C LEU A 148 -6.10 -14.40 -1.96
N TRP A 149 -4.86 -14.30 -2.41
CA TRP A 149 -4.51 -13.54 -3.59
C TRP A 149 -3.40 -14.17 -4.44
N LEU A 150 -3.46 -13.94 -5.75
CA LEU A 150 -2.45 -14.31 -6.75
C LEU A 150 -2.16 -13.12 -7.67
N HIS A 151 -0.97 -12.54 -7.54
CA HIS A 151 -0.62 -11.26 -8.17
C HIS A 151 0.63 -11.39 -9.04
N GLU A 152 0.50 -11.05 -10.32
CA GLU A 152 1.66 -10.88 -11.20
C GLU A 152 2.32 -9.49 -10.97
N HIS A 153 3.63 -9.36 -11.20
CA HIS A 153 4.29 -8.07 -11.04
C HIS A 153 3.90 -7.09 -12.18
N PRO A 154 3.75 -5.78 -11.90
CA PRO A 154 3.20 -4.82 -12.87
C PRO A 154 4.24 -4.25 -13.86
N TYR A 155 5.49 -4.73 -13.83
CA TYR A 155 6.60 -4.10 -14.56
C TYR A 155 6.85 -4.66 -15.97
N ARG A 156 5.91 -5.47 -16.47
CA ARG A 156 5.92 -6.00 -17.83
C ARG A 156 5.66 -4.88 -18.85
N PRO A 157 6.59 -4.55 -19.75
CA PRO A 157 6.44 -3.45 -20.69
C PRO A 157 5.60 -3.81 -21.93
N ARG A 158 5.32 -5.10 -22.15
CA ARG A 158 4.72 -5.62 -23.39
C ARG A 158 3.42 -6.40 -23.20
N SER A 159 3.01 -6.65 -21.95
CA SER A 159 1.81 -7.42 -21.63
C SER A 159 1.13 -6.83 -20.42
N TRP A 160 -0.17 -7.12 -20.32
CA TRP A 160 -0.94 -6.83 -19.12
C TRP A 160 -0.53 -7.79 -18.02
N ALA A 161 -0.42 -7.29 -16.80
CA ALA A 161 -0.32 -8.12 -15.61
C ALA A 161 -1.71 -8.30 -15.01
N ARG A 162 -1.90 -9.39 -14.27
CA ARG A 162 -3.17 -9.73 -13.64
C ARG A 162 -3.01 -9.96 -12.14
N GLU A 163 -3.98 -9.47 -11.38
CA GLU A 163 -4.15 -9.75 -9.96
C GLU A 163 -5.54 -10.34 -9.72
N GLN A 164 -5.63 -11.30 -8.81
CA GLN A 164 -6.86 -12.00 -8.46
C GLN A 164 -6.94 -12.14 -6.94
N GLU A 165 -8.10 -11.78 -6.39
CA GLU A 165 -8.36 -11.88 -4.95
C GLU A 165 -9.70 -12.55 -4.69
N ILE A 166 -9.76 -13.37 -3.64
CA ILE A 166 -11.01 -13.79 -3.00
C ILE A 166 -10.96 -13.40 -1.53
N TYR A 167 -12.06 -12.90 -1.00
CA TYR A 167 -12.07 -12.41 0.36
C TYR A 167 -13.39 -12.64 1.09
N TYR A 168 -13.26 -12.76 2.40
CA TYR A 168 -14.35 -12.60 3.36
C TYR A 168 -14.03 -11.41 4.26
N ALA A 169 -14.95 -10.48 4.44
CA ALA A 169 -14.74 -9.29 5.27
C ALA A 169 -15.91 -9.07 6.23
N GLY A 170 -15.65 -9.27 7.52
CA GLY A 170 -16.57 -9.04 8.63
C GLY A 170 -16.29 -7.72 9.34
N SER A 171 -17.33 -6.95 9.66
CA SER A 171 -17.20 -5.65 10.31
C SER A 171 -18.40 -5.33 11.20
N GLY A 172 -18.12 -4.96 12.44
CA GLY A 172 -19.09 -4.51 13.43
C GLY A 172 -19.23 -3.00 13.45
N PHE A 173 -20.43 -2.52 13.16
CA PHE A 173 -20.76 -1.10 13.09
C PHE A 173 -21.16 -0.55 14.46
N ARG A 174 -20.61 0.62 14.80
CA ARG A 174 -20.96 1.42 15.98
C ARG A 174 -20.90 2.89 15.62
N PHE A 175 -21.77 3.69 16.23
CA PHE A 175 -21.81 5.15 16.02
C PHE A 175 -21.64 5.86 17.36
N GLU A 176 -20.98 7.02 17.33
CA GLU A 176 -20.73 7.85 18.51
C GLU A 176 -22.03 8.44 19.06
N GLY A 177 -22.18 8.49 20.39
CA GLY A 177 -23.39 9.01 21.04
C GLY A 177 -24.61 8.07 21.05
N ALA A 178 -24.52 6.89 20.43
CA ALA A 178 -25.54 5.86 20.48
C ALA A 178 -25.16 4.81 21.53
N ASP A 179 -25.81 4.83 22.70
CA ASP A 179 -25.65 3.84 23.78
C ASP A 179 -25.96 2.42 23.29
N ALA A 180 -25.03 1.68 22.69
CA ALA A 180 -25.20 0.28 22.23
C ALA A 180 -26.45 -0.04 21.36
N GLN A 181 -27.29 0.94 21.05
CA GLN A 181 -28.62 0.80 20.44
C GLN A 181 -28.57 0.87 18.91
N HIS A 182 -27.45 1.31 18.34
CA HIS A 182 -27.25 1.46 16.90
C HIS A 182 -26.03 0.67 16.46
N THR A 183 -26.22 -0.64 16.30
CA THR A 183 -25.15 -1.57 15.94
C THR A 183 -25.66 -2.61 14.97
N TRP A 184 -24.77 -3.11 14.11
CA TRP A 184 -25.01 -4.31 13.30
C TRP A 184 -23.69 -4.93 12.90
N GLN A 185 -23.75 -6.17 12.43
CA GLN A 185 -22.63 -6.86 11.81
C GLN A 185 -22.86 -6.89 10.30
N ARG A 186 -21.80 -6.62 9.54
CA ARG A 186 -21.76 -6.72 8.08
C ARG A 186 -20.74 -7.75 7.69
N ASN A 187 -21.14 -8.72 6.87
CA ASN A 187 -20.24 -9.72 6.31
C ASN A 187 -20.27 -9.62 4.78
N ARG A 188 -19.10 -9.64 4.17
CA ARG A 188 -18.94 -9.67 2.72
C ARG A 188 -18.19 -10.91 2.29
N LEU A 189 -18.65 -11.56 1.23
CA LEU A 189 -17.91 -12.60 0.52
C LEU A 189 -17.81 -12.16 -0.93
N GLY A 190 -16.59 -12.02 -1.44
CA GLY A 190 -16.37 -11.44 -2.76
C GLY A 190 -15.10 -11.92 -3.44
N ALA A 191 -14.96 -11.44 -4.67
CA ALA A 191 -13.79 -11.67 -5.51
C ALA A 191 -13.51 -10.45 -6.38
N GLU A 192 -12.24 -10.27 -6.71
CA GLU A 192 -11.74 -9.19 -7.54
C GLU A 192 -10.78 -9.74 -8.59
N VAL A 193 -10.87 -9.21 -9.81
CA VAL A 193 -9.91 -9.46 -10.88
C VAL A 193 -9.44 -8.11 -11.40
N GLU A 194 -8.14 -7.91 -11.38
CA GLU A 194 -7.51 -6.66 -11.79
C GLU A 194 -6.53 -6.87 -12.94
N PHE A 195 -6.50 -5.90 -13.83
CA PHE A 195 -5.67 -5.84 -15.02
C PHE A 195 -4.81 -4.58 -14.97
N LEU A 196 -3.50 -4.75 -15.01
CA LEU A 196 -2.55 -3.66 -14.94
C LEU A 196 -1.95 -3.44 -16.32
N SER A 197 -2.06 -2.21 -16.83
CA SER A 197 -1.58 -1.88 -18.17
C SER A 197 -0.06 -2.09 -18.28
N PRO A 198 0.47 -2.40 -19.48
CA PRO A 198 1.90 -2.53 -19.68
C PRO A 198 2.69 -1.31 -19.17
N SER A 199 3.78 -1.56 -18.46
CA SER A 199 4.63 -0.50 -17.90
C SER A 199 5.65 -0.01 -18.93
N PHE A 200 5.26 0.96 -19.75
CA PHE A 200 6.16 1.53 -20.77
C PHE A 200 7.31 2.34 -20.15
N TYR A 201 8.46 2.37 -20.81
CA TYR A 201 9.63 3.17 -20.35
C TYR A 201 9.47 4.66 -20.62
N THR A 202 8.65 5.01 -21.62
CA THR A 202 8.41 6.38 -22.09
C THR A 202 7.49 7.19 -21.18
N THR A 203 6.73 6.52 -20.31
CA THR A 203 5.81 7.17 -19.37
C THR A 203 6.03 6.67 -17.95
N LYS A 204 5.71 7.52 -16.98
CA LYS A 204 5.65 7.15 -15.55
C LYS A 204 4.22 6.90 -15.08
N TRP A 205 3.27 7.02 -16.01
CA TRP A 205 1.86 6.72 -15.77
C TRP A 205 1.56 5.25 -16.09
N ARG A 206 0.73 4.64 -15.26
CA ARG A 206 0.14 3.32 -15.45
C ARG A 206 -1.36 3.40 -15.19
N TYR A 207 -2.12 2.63 -15.95
CA TYR A 207 -3.56 2.50 -15.76
C TYR A 207 -3.87 1.09 -15.28
N GLU A 208 -4.78 0.98 -14.31
CA GLU A 208 -5.23 -0.29 -13.75
C GLU A 208 -6.75 -0.33 -13.79
N PHE A 209 -7.29 -1.51 -14.06
CA PHE A 209 -8.72 -1.73 -14.16
C PHE A 209 -9.11 -3.02 -13.45
N GLN A 210 -10.08 -2.93 -12.56
CA GLN A 210 -10.55 -4.04 -11.75
C GLN A 210 -12.06 -4.24 -11.92
N LEU A 211 -12.47 -5.50 -11.89
CA LEU A 211 -13.85 -5.93 -11.72
C LEU A 211 -14.02 -6.50 -10.31
N ASN A 212 -15.06 -6.07 -9.59
CA ASN A 212 -15.32 -6.49 -8.23
C ASN A 212 -16.79 -6.89 -8.06
N ALA A 213 -17.02 -8.03 -7.43
CA ALA A 213 -18.34 -8.47 -7.00
C ALA A 213 -18.29 -9.03 -5.59
N TYR A 214 -19.28 -8.69 -4.76
CA TYR A 214 -19.44 -9.30 -3.45
C TYR A 214 -20.90 -9.42 -3.04
N GLN A 215 -21.21 -10.47 -2.28
CA GLN A 215 -22.45 -10.57 -1.53
C GLN A 215 -22.23 -9.95 -0.15
N GLU A 216 -23.17 -9.11 0.30
CA GLU A 216 -23.17 -8.47 1.61
C GLU A 216 -24.40 -8.92 2.41
N THR A 217 -24.16 -9.41 3.62
CA THR A 217 -25.20 -9.82 4.57
C THR A 217 -25.07 -9.05 5.88
N LEU A 218 -26.21 -8.75 6.48
CA LEU A 218 -26.33 -7.93 7.67
C LEU A 218 -27.05 -8.69 8.77
N THR A 219 -26.52 -8.65 10.00
CA THR A 219 -27.15 -9.31 11.15
C THR A 219 -27.17 -8.40 12.37
N GLY A 220 -28.16 -8.63 13.24
CA GLY A 220 -28.28 -7.92 14.51
C GLY A 220 -28.51 -6.41 14.35
N ALA A 221 -29.16 -5.97 13.27
CA ALA A 221 -29.38 -4.56 13.01
C ALA A 221 -30.35 -3.94 14.02
N SER A 222 -29.80 -3.06 14.86
CA SER A 222 -30.54 -2.18 15.75
C SER A 222 -30.32 -0.73 15.31
N GLY A 223 -31.39 0.07 15.30
CA GLY A 223 -31.30 1.52 15.06
C GLY A 223 -32.27 2.07 14.01
N PRO A 224 -32.10 3.36 13.63
CA PRO A 224 -33.06 4.07 12.79
C PRO A 224 -32.97 3.70 11.30
N SER A 225 -31.88 3.06 10.88
CA SER A 225 -31.74 2.49 9.54
C SER A 225 -31.97 0.98 9.60
N GLN A 226 -32.62 0.44 8.57
CA GLN A 226 -32.70 -1.00 8.33
C GLN A 226 -31.94 -1.31 7.04
N PRO A 227 -30.61 -1.39 7.11
CA PRO A 227 -29.82 -1.74 5.96
C PRO A 227 -30.19 -3.17 5.52
N ARG A 228 -30.16 -3.41 4.21
CA ARG A 228 -30.61 -4.66 3.59
C ARG A 228 -29.45 -5.39 2.94
N ASP A 229 -29.55 -6.71 2.94
CA ASP A 229 -28.65 -7.58 2.20
C ASP A 229 -28.70 -7.28 0.69
N GLY A 230 -27.63 -7.62 -0.01
CA GLY A 230 -27.56 -7.42 -1.44
C GLY A 230 -26.24 -7.85 -2.04
N THR A 231 -26.11 -7.61 -3.33
CA THR A 231 -24.92 -7.94 -4.10
C THR A 231 -24.36 -6.68 -4.73
N TYR A 232 -23.10 -6.37 -4.44
CA TYR A 232 -22.38 -5.31 -5.12
C TYR A 232 -21.79 -5.82 -6.42
N LEU A 233 -21.91 -5.01 -7.46
CA LEU A 233 -21.21 -5.16 -8.72
C LEU A 233 -20.60 -3.81 -9.06
N GLY A 234 -19.30 -3.78 -9.36
CA GLY A 234 -18.64 -2.53 -9.73
C GLY A 234 -17.29 -2.73 -10.39
N THR A 235 -16.69 -1.61 -10.74
CA THR A 235 -15.35 -1.55 -11.30
C THR A 235 -14.47 -0.63 -10.47
N THR A 236 -13.16 -0.81 -10.55
CA THR A 236 -12.19 0.18 -10.07
C THR A 236 -11.31 0.58 -11.26
N SER A 237 -11.12 1.88 -11.46
CA SER A 237 -10.17 2.43 -12.41
C SER A 237 -9.13 3.22 -11.64
N GLU A 238 -7.86 2.84 -11.75
CA GLU A 238 -6.75 3.52 -11.07
C GLU A 238 -5.78 4.12 -12.08
N LEU A 239 -5.42 5.38 -11.88
CA LEU A 239 -4.35 6.07 -12.58
C LEU A 239 -3.18 6.27 -11.63
N VAL A 240 -2.06 5.60 -11.91
CA VAL A 240 -0.87 5.59 -11.07
C VAL A 240 0.25 6.38 -11.74
N TYR A 241 0.84 7.32 -11.02
CA TYR A 241 2.15 7.90 -11.34
C TYR A 241 3.20 7.28 -10.45
N ASP A 242 4.23 6.66 -11.03
CA ASP A 242 5.28 5.97 -10.26
C ASP A 242 6.70 6.39 -10.68
N ARG A 243 7.38 7.09 -9.78
CA ARG A 243 8.84 7.27 -9.77
C ARG A 243 9.44 6.82 -8.43
N TYR A 244 8.68 6.07 -7.66
CA TYR A 244 9.13 5.55 -6.39
C TYR A 244 10.10 4.39 -6.64
N THR A 245 11.15 4.33 -5.84
CA THR A 245 12.12 3.25 -5.86
C THR A 245 12.15 2.64 -4.48
N TRP A 246 11.74 1.37 -4.42
CA TRP A 246 11.79 0.61 -3.18
C TRP A 246 13.23 0.41 -2.70
N ASN A 247 13.41 0.53 -1.39
CA ASN A 247 14.59 0.09 -0.66
C ASN A 247 14.17 -0.12 0.80
N ASP A 248 14.67 -1.18 1.43
CA ASP A 248 14.25 -1.54 2.80
C ASP A 248 14.61 -0.46 3.84
N LEU A 249 15.68 0.32 3.59
CA LEU A 249 16.23 1.30 4.53
C LEU A 249 15.96 2.74 4.12
N THR A 250 16.23 3.07 2.85
CA THR A 250 16.18 4.43 2.30
C THR A 250 15.47 4.45 0.95
N PRO A 251 14.15 4.19 0.93
CA PRO A 251 13.35 4.34 -0.29
C PRO A 251 13.40 5.80 -0.76
N ARG A 252 13.12 6.01 -2.05
CA ARG A 252 13.23 7.33 -2.67
C ARG A 252 12.19 7.57 -3.75
N GLY A 253 11.91 8.85 -4.01
CA GLY A 253 11.01 9.27 -5.07
C GLY A 253 9.56 9.35 -4.59
N PHE A 254 8.63 9.29 -5.54
CA PHE A 254 7.22 9.58 -5.30
C PHE A 254 6.33 8.64 -6.12
N ARG A 255 5.25 8.17 -5.52
CA ARG A 255 4.16 7.47 -6.18
C ARG A 255 2.85 8.11 -5.77
N ALA A 256 1.97 8.35 -6.74
CA ALA A 256 0.60 8.80 -6.50
C ALA A 256 -0.37 7.94 -7.30
N ALA A 257 -1.58 7.82 -6.78
CA ALA A 257 -2.67 7.11 -7.42
C ALA A 257 -3.98 7.87 -7.26
N LEU A 258 -4.79 7.85 -8.30
CA LEU A 258 -6.18 8.29 -8.29
C LEU A 258 -7.06 7.12 -8.71
N GLU A 259 -8.00 6.74 -7.85
CA GLU A 259 -8.83 5.56 -7.94
C GLU A 259 -10.31 5.97 -7.98
N LEU A 260 -11.04 5.47 -8.98
CA LEU A 260 -12.46 5.71 -9.20
C LEU A 260 -13.19 4.37 -9.12
N ARG A 261 -14.17 4.24 -8.22
CA ARG A 261 -14.91 2.99 -8.01
C ARG A 261 -16.41 3.19 -8.20
N PRO A 262 -16.91 3.19 -9.45
CA PRO A 262 -18.33 3.17 -9.69
C PRO A 262 -18.89 1.75 -9.49
N GLY A 263 -20.06 1.65 -8.87
CA GLY A 263 -20.77 0.39 -8.75
C GLY A 263 -22.23 0.56 -8.33
N ILE A 264 -22.91 -0.56 -8.27
CA ILE A 264 -24.32 -0.67 -7.88
C ILE A 264 -24.47 -1.79 -6.87
N PHE A 265 -25.33 -1.56 -5.89
CA PHE A 265 -25.75 -2.55 -4.92
C PHE A 265 -27.15 -3.07 -5.28
N VAL A 266 -27.16 -4.26 -5.86
CA VAL A 266 -28.35 -4.97 -6.32
C VAL A 266 -29.09 -5.58 -5.13
N GLY A 267 -30.42 -5.48 -5.15
CA GLY A 267 -31.30 -5.79 -4.03
C GLY A 267 -31.95 -4.49 -3.53
N PRO A 268 -31.21 -3.62 -2.83
CA PRO A 268 -31.70 -2.28 -2.45
C PRO A 268 -31.73 -1.27 -3.61
N ALA A 269 -31.05 -1.58 -4.73
CA ALA A 269 -30.93 -0.72 -5.91
C ALA A 269 -30.24 0.63 -5.59
N GLU A 270 -29.12 0.57 -4.88
CA GLU A 270 -28.38 1.75 -4.43
C GLU A 270 -27.10 1.95 -5.26
N PRO A 271 -26.81 3.18 -5.74
CA PRO A 271 -25.50 3.49 -6.30
C PRO A 271 -24.44 3.46 -5.19
N ARG A 272 -23.27 2.90 -5.49
CA ARG A 272 -22.10 2.94 -4.61
C ARG A 272 -20.91 3.43 -5.41
N HIS A 273 -20.50 4.67 -5.11
CA HIS A 273 -19.41 5.36 -5.78
C HIS A 273 -18.37 5.76 -4.76
N GLU A 274 -17.11 5.52 -5.06
CA GLU A 274 -15.96 5.95 -4.26
C GLU A 274 -14.93 6.64 -5.15
N LEU A 275 -14.34 7.70 -4.63
CA LEU A 275 -13.15 8.35 -5.17
C LEU A 275 -12.06 8.23 -4.11
N ARG A 276 -10.86 7.83 -4.52
CA ARG A 276 -9.72 7.72 -3.61
C ARG A 276 -8.45 8.25 -4.27
N ALA A 277 -7.66 8.98 -3.50
CA ALA A 277 -6.33 9.43 -3.88
C ALA A 277 -5.32 8.91 -2.85
N LYS A 278 -4.17 8.41 -3.30
CA LYS A 278 -3.08 7.93 -2.45
C LYS A 278 -1.77 8.55 -2.91
N ALA A 279 -0.88 8.83 -1.98
CA ALA A 279 0.46 9.33 -2.27
C ALA A 279 1.47 8.81 -1.26
N ILE A 280 2.61 8.33 -1.75
CA ILE A 280 3.77 7.96 -0.95
C ILE A 280 5.02 8.67 -1.50
N ALA A 281 5.84 9.19 -0.60
CA ALA A 281 7.12 9.80 -0.95
C ALA A 281 8.22 9.35 0.01
N GLY A 282 9.42 9.16 -0.54
CA GLY A 282 10.65 8.94 0.23
C GLY A 282 11.71 9.96 -0.17
N LEU A 283 12.27 10.64 0.81
CA LEU A 283 13.39 11.57 0.64
C LEU A 283 14.58 11.07 1.48
N PRO A 284 15.57 10.42 0.85
CA PRO A 284 16.80 10.04 1.55
C PRO A 284 17.52 11.29 2.08
N LEU A 285 17.76 11.32 3.38
CA LEU A 285 18.58 12.35 4.05
C LEU A 285 20.04 11.88 4.24
N GLY A 286 20.30 10.60 3.94
CA GLY A 286 21.61 9.95 3.96
C GLY A 286 21.47 8.48 3.58
N ASN A 287 22.55 7.70 3.73
CA ASN A 287 22.55 6.28 3.35
C ASN A 287 21.72 5.37 4.26
N LYS A 288 21.34 5.87 5.45
CA LYS A 288 20.53 5.13 6.44
C LYS A 288 19.40 5.97 7.03
N THR A 289 19.16 7.16 6.49
CA THR A 289 18.14 8.10 7.00
C THR A 289 17.20 8.49 5.89
N VAL A 290 15.89 8.45 6.15
CA VAL A 290 14.86 8.82 5.18
C VAL A 290 13.73 9.57 5.86
N LEU A 291 13.21 10.60 5.17
CA LEU A 291 11.93 11.22 5.46
C LEU A 291 10.86 10.58 4.57
N MET A 292 9.80 10.05 5.18
CA MET A 292 8.70 9.38 4.51
C MET A 292 7.41 10.17 4.66
N LEU A 293 6.67 10.30 3.56
CA LEU A 293 5.30 10.81 3.55
C LEU A 293 4.38 9.69 3.06
N ASN A 294 3.28 9.46 3.76
CA ASN A 294 2.15 8.66 3.30
C ASN A 294 0.88 9.50 3.44
N ALA A 295 0.09 9.64 2.39
CA ALA A 295 -1.14 10.42 2.41
C ALA A 295 -2.24 9.72 1.62
N SER A 296 -3.47 9.85 2.09
CA SER A 296 -4.65 9.37 1.38
C SER A 296 -5.82 10.31 1.56
N ALA A 297 -6.69 10.38 0.55
CA ALA A 297 -7.98 11.02 0.64
C ALA A 297 -9.02 10.11 0.01
N SER A 298 -10.22 10.06 0.57
CA SER A 298 -11.31 9.29 0.00
C SER A 298 -12.65 9.95 0.25
N ALA A 299 -13.57 9.76 -0.68
CA ALA A 299 -14.95 10.21 -0.56
C ALA A 299 -15.89 9.17 -1.17
N VAL A 300 -17.04 9.00 -0.54
CA VAL A 300 -18.13 8.14 -1.00
C VAL A 300 -19.40 8.95 -1.22
N ASN A 301 -20.32 8.44 -2.04
CA ASN A 301 -21.67 8.99 -2.06
C ASN A 301 -22.36 8.72 -0.71
N GLY A 302 -23.11 9.71 -0.22
CA GLY A 302 -23.80 9.61 1.07
C GLY A 302 -25.08 8.76 1.01
N GLY A 303 -25.67 8.53 2.19
CA GLY A 303 -26.99 7.89 2.32
C GLY A 303 -26.96 6.42 2.74
N ASN A 304 -25.79 5.77 2.78
CA ASN A 304 -25.66 4.43 3.34
C ASN A 304 -24.36 4.28 4.15
N PRO A 305 -24.44 4.08 5.48
CA PRO A 305 -23.24 3.94 6.32
C PRO A 305 -22.43 2.65 6.01
N ASN A 306 -23.02 1.63 5.39
CA ASN A 306 -22.31 0.43 4.94
C ASN A 306 -21.41 0.69 3.73
N HIS A 307 -21.61 1.82 3.03
CA HIS A 307 -20.73 2.35 2.01
C HIS A 307 -20.04 3.60 2.56
N SER A 308 -18.97 3.39 3.33
CA SER A 308 -18.24 4.45 4.03
C SER A 308 -16.74 4.24 3.93
N ALA A 309 -15.99 5.35 3.98
CA ALA A 309 -14.56 5.34 4.19
C ALA A 309 -14.25 5.10 5.68
N LEU A 310 -13.25 4.29 5.96
CA LEU A 310 -12.83 4.01 7.34
C LEU A 310 -11.59 4.82 7.70
N LEU A 311 -11.63 5.47 8.85
CA LEU A 311 -10.47 6.08 9.49
C LEU A 311 -10.30 5.52 10.90
N GLY A 312 -9.16 4.90 11.17
CA GLY A 312 -8.83 4.32 12.45
C GLY A 312 -7.32 4.20 12.63
N SER A 313 -6.89 3.60 13.72
CA SER A 313 -5.47 3.35 13.98
C SER A 313 -4.79 2.49 12.91
N GLN A 314 -5.53 1.63 12.21
CA GLN A 314 -4.96 0.73 11.20
C GLN A 314 -4.78 1.37 9.83
N ALA A 315 -5.72 2.24 9.45
CA ALA A 315 -5.80 2.83 8.11
C ALA A 315 -5.62 4.36 8.11
N GLY A 316 -5.20 4.94 9.24
CA GLY A 316 -5.14 6.37 9.46
C GLY A 316 -4.36 6.74 10.73
N VAL A 317 -4.94 7.61 11.56
CA VAL A 317 -4.25 8.18 12.72
C VAL A 317 -4.13 7.15 13.85
N ARG A 318 -2.89 6.80 14.22
CA ARG A 318 -2.62 5.85 15.31
C ARG A 318 -3.28 6.28 16.62
N GLY A 319 -3.99 5.34 17.24
CA GLY A 319 -4.78 5.56 18.45
C GLY A 319 -6.27 5.88 18.22
N LEU A 320 -6.71 6.13 16.98
CA LEU A 320 -8.15 6.22 16.68
C LEU A 320 -8.83 4.84 16.73
N PRO A 321 -10.07 4.74 17.23
CA PRO A 321 -10.85 3.50 17.19
C PRO A 321 -11.22 3.09 15.76
N ASP A 322 -10.83 1.89 15.35
CA ASP A 322 -11.05 1.37 13.98
C ASP A 322 -12.52 1.07 13.63
N SER A 323 -13.40 0.90 14.62
CA SER A 323 -14.80 0.51 14.40
C SER A 323 -15.80 1.68 14.43
N LEU A 324 -15.34 2.89 14.79
CA LEU A 324 -16.23 4.00 15.16
C LEU A 324 -16.42 5.01 14.02
N TYR A 325 -15.34 5.45 13.37
CA TYR A 325 -15.42 6.55 12.40
C TYR A 325 -15.66 6.00 11.00
N ARG A 326 -16.95 5.90 10.66
CA ARG A 326 -17.46 5.65 9.31
C ARG A 326 -17.68 6.99 8.64
N ASN A 327 -16.92 7.27 7.59
CA ASN A 327 -16.83 8.62 7.04
C ASN A 327 -17.41 8.68 5.63
N ARG A 328 -18.06 9.81 5.33
CA ARG A 328 -18.40 10.17 3.95
C ARG A 328 -17.18 10.63 3.18
N SER A 329 -16.34 11.43 3.83
CA SER A 329 -15.12 11.95 3.25
C SER A 329 -14.02 11.98 4.31
N GLN A 330 -12.78 11.76 3.89
CA GLN A 330 -11.61 11.85 4.76
C GLN A 330 -10.36 12.21 3.98
N ALA A 331 -9.43 12.87 4.65
CA ALA A 331 -8.05 13.03 4.22
C ALA A 331 -7.12 12.77 5.40
N TYR A 332 -6.06 12.01 5.15
CA TYR A 332 -5.07 11.58 6.12
C TYR A 332 -3.67 11.81 5.55
N ALA A 333 -2.74 12.19 6.43
CA ALA A 333 -1.33 12.22 6.13
C ALA A 333 -0.51 11.75 7.34
N ASN A 334 0.57 11.05 7.05
CA ASN A 334 1.60 10.64 7.98
C ASN A 334 2.96 11.06 7.45
N LEU A 335 3.77 11.62 8.36
CA LEU A 335 5.15 11.99 8.12
C LEU A 335 6.04 11.22 9.10
N GLU A 336 7.07 10.54 8.60
CA GLU A 336 8.01 9.80 9.43
C GLU A 336 9.46 10.15 9.11
N VAL A 337 10.27 10.37 10.14
CA VAL A 337 11.73 10.35 10.03
C VAL A 337 12.21 8.99 10.51
N ARG A 338 12.99 8.30 9.69
CA ARG A 338 13.49 6.95 9.96
C ARG A 338 15.00 6.93 9.88
N HIS A 339 15.66 6.35 10.87
CA HIS A 339 17.11 6.20 10.89
C HIS A 339 17.50 4.77 11.26
N ALA A 340 18.25 4.11 10.38
CA ALA A 340 18.70 2.73 10.54
C ALA A 340 20.16 2.64 11.00
N ILE A 341 20.42 1.73 11.94
CA ILE A 341 21.75 1.35 12.42
C ILE A 341 21.93 -0.12 12.10
N GLU A 342 23.06 -0.45 11.50
CA GLU A 342 23.40 -1.84 11.21
C GLU A 342 23.92 -2.50 12.48
N ILE A 343 23.32 -3.63 12.87
CA ILE A 343 23.71 -4.38 14.07
C ILE A 343 24.37 -5.71 13.72
N ALA A 344 24.09 -6.23 12.53
CA ALA A 344 24.76 -7.38 11.93
C ALA A 344 24.55 -7.34 10.42
N ARG A 345 25.28 -8.18 9.68
CA ARG A 345 25.14 -8.28 8.23
C ARG A 345 23.68 -8.56 7.84
N ARG A 346 23.06 -7.64 7.09
CA ARG A 346 21.62 -7.68 6.66
C ARG A 346 20.60 -7.53 7.79
N TRP A 347 21.01 -7.05 8.97
CA TRP A 347 20.13 -6.77 10.11
C TRP A 347 20.32 -5.35 10.61
N TYR A 348 19.22 -4.62 10.66
CA TYR A 348 19.21 -3.20 11.04
C TYR A 348 18.20 -2.93 12.12
N VAL A 349 18.56 -2.08 13.07
CA VAL A 349 17.61 -1.46 14.01
C VAL A 349 17.29 -0.07 13.48
N GLN A 350 16.00 0.24 13.31
CA GLN A 350 15.55 1.54 12.84
C GLN A 350 14.73 2.25 13.90
N GLY A 351 15.20 3.42 14.31
CA GLY A 351 14.40 4.37 15.09
C GLY A 351 13.49 5.16 14.16
N VAL A 352 12.26 5.41 14.61
CA VAL A 352 11.25 6.13 13.86
C VAL A 352 10.61 7.19 14.73
N LEU A 353 10.49 8.41 14.21
CA LEU A 353 9.65 9.47 14.78
C LEU A 353 8.57 9.79 13.77
N PHE A 354 7.33 9.95 14.23
CA PHE A 354 6.21 10.16 13.32
C PHE A 354 5.17 11.13 13.87
N THR A 355 4.40 11.70 12.93
CA THR A 355 3.15 12.39 13.21
C THR A 355 2.09 11.95 12.20
N ASP A 356 0.87 11.81 12.69
CA ASP A 356 -0.30 11.48 11.88
C ASP A 356 -1.30 12.62 12.02
N ALA A 357 -1.99 12.97 10.93
CA ALA A 357 -3.03 13.96 10.94
C ALA A 357 -4.16 13.57 9.98
N ALA A 358 -5.41 13.89 10.34
CA ALA A 358 -6.56 13.66 9.49
C ALA A 358 -7.65 14.73 9.69
N VAL A 359 -8.43 14.93 8.63
CA VAL A 359 -9.72 15.62 8.63
C VAL A 359 -10.74 14.69 8.00
N PHE A 360 -11.91 14.56 8.60
CA PHE A 360 -12.92 13.59 8.15
C PHE A 360 -14.32 14.03 8.51
N GLU A 361 -15.29 13.55 7.75
CA GLU A 361 -16.71 13.83 7.90
C GLU A 361 -17.43 12.53 8.26
N PRO A 362 -17.64 12.23 9.54
CA PRO A 362 -18.30 11.00 9.97
C PRO A 362 -19.77 10.97 9.53
N MET A 363 -20.31 9.78 9.36
CA MET A 363 -21.73 9.52 9.16
C MET A 363 -22.38 9.06 10.47
N ASP A 364 -23.65 9.39 10.64
CA ASP A 364 -24.51 8.77 11.65
C ASP A 364 -25.03 7.39 11.19
N ALA A 365 -25.82 6.73 12.05
CA ALA A 365 -26.42 5.43 11.74
C ALA A 365 -27.39 5.45 10.53
N ARG A 366 -27.84 6.63 10.08
CA ARG A 366 -28.69 6.81 8.90
C ARG A 366 -27.87 7.07 7.63
N GLY A 367 -26.54 7.18 7.74
CA GLY A 367 -25.67 7.55 6.63
C GLY A 367 -25.70 9.06 6.33
N ALA A 368 -26.24 9.87 7.24
CA ALA A 368 -26.21 11.32 7.14
C ALA A 368 -24.87 11.84 7.68
N SER A 369 -24.29 12.79 6.97
CA SER A 369 -23.06 13.43 7.40
C SER A 369 -23.24 14.19 8.71
N THR A 370 -22.26 14.07 9.58
CA THR A 370 -22.09 14.85 10.81
C THR A 370 -21.02 15.93 10.60
N PRO A 371 -20.90 16.92 11.51
CA PRO A 371 -19.86 17.94 11.39
C PRO A 371 -18.45 17.37 11.25
N ALA A 372 -17.64 18.00 10.39
CA ALA A 372 -16.27 17.57 10.17
C ALA A 372 -15.45 17.56 11.47
N MET A 373 -14.64 16.52 11.62
CA MET A 373 -13.74 16.30 12.74
C MET A 373 -12.30 16.32 12.25
N THR A 374 -11.38 16.50 13.19
CA THR A 374 -9.94 16.35 12.96
C THR A 374 -9.38 15.30 13.90
N ALA A 375 -8.22 14.75 13.56
CA ALA A 375 -7.45 13.93 14.48
C ALA A 375 -5.96 14.16 14.24
N TRP A 376 -5.17 14.12 15.30
CA TRP A 376 -3.71 14.18 15.17
C TRP A 376 -3.02 13.42 16.29
N SER A 377 -1.91 12.79 15.95
CA SER A 377 -1.07 12.03 16.86
C SER A 377 0.41 12.28 16.59
N THR A 378 1.22 11.98 17.60
CA THR A 378 2.68 11.95 17.48
C THR A 378 3.18 10.70 18.18
N GLY A 379 4.29 10.14 17.71
CA GLY A 379 4.86 8.98 18.37
C GLY A 379 6.25 8.64 17.90
N ALA A 380 6.73 7.53 18.45
CA ALA A 380 8.01 6.96 18.14
C ALA A 380 7.88 5.45 17.97
N GLY A 381 8.78 4.87 17.20
CA GLY A 381 8.81 3.45 16.94
C GLY A 381 10.23 2.91 16.87
N LEU A 382 10.33 1.61 17.11
CA LEU A 382 11.55 0.84 16.92
C LEU A 382 11.24 -0.31 15.97
N ARG A 383 12.11 -0.52 14.97
CA ARG A 383 11.96 -1.60 14.00
C ARG A 383 13.23 -2.43 13.90
N LEU A 384 13.10 -3.74 13.76
CA LEU A 384 14.18 -4.66 13.37
C LEU A 384 13.94 -5.07 11.91
N LEU A 385 14.86 -4.71 11.02
CA LEU A 385 14.76 -4.95 9.59
C LEU A 385 15.78 -6.00 9.13
N PRO A 386 15.34 -7.25 8.90
CA PRO A 386 16.13 -8.23 8.18
C PRO A 386 16.02 -7.99 6.67
N THR A 387 17.00 -7.31 6.06
CA THR A 387 17.00 -7.06 4.60
C THR A 387 17.18 -8.34 3.76
N ALA A 388 17.43 -9.47 4.43
CA ALA A 388 17.46 -10.79 3.83
C ALA A 388 16.07 -11.36 3.51
N LEU A 389 15.01 -10.78 4.09
CA LEU A 389 13.63 -11.21 3.92
C LEU A 389 12.87 -10.15 3.11
N VAL A 390 11.94 -10.58 2.26
CA VAL A 390 11.08 -9.64 1.52
C VAL A 390 10.01 -9.07 2.48
N ASP A 391 9.79 -7.76 2.45
CA ASP A 391 8.71 -7.04 3.18
C ASP A 391 8.53 -7.38 4.68
N THR A 392 9.60 -7.85 5.33
CA THR A 392 9.58 -8.28 6.73
C THR A 392 10.31 -7.28 7.61
N LEU A 393 9.66 -6.85 8.70
CA LEU A 393 10.30 -6.08 9.78
C LEU A 393 9.56 -6.32 11.07
N LEU A 394 10.24 -6.49 12.20
CA LEU A 394 9.57 -6.43 13.51
C LEU A 394 9.40 -4.96 13.86
N ARG A 395 8.21 -4.50 14.24
CA ARG A 395 7.99 -3.13 14.71
C ARG A 395 7.27 -3.08 16.04
N VAL A 396 7.60 -2.05 16.81
CA VAL A 396 6.84 -1.56 17.94
C VAL A 396 6.68 -0.06 17.76
N ASP A 397 5.45 0.41 17.66
CA ASP A 397 5.12 1.83 17.56
C ASP A 397 4.31 2.25 18.79
N VAL A 398 4.69 3.36 19.42
CA VAL A 398 3.95 3.98 20.53
C VAL A 398 3.52 5.37 20.10
N ALA A 399 2.21 5.61 20.14
CA ALA A 399 1.63 6.88 19.74
C ALA A 399 0.84 7.51 20.90
N ARG A 400 0.90 8.84 20.97
CA ARG A 400 -0.03 9.66 21.73
C ARG A 400 -0.94 10.36 20.74
N ILE A 401 -2.23 10.02 20.78
CA ILE A 401 -3.26 10.82 20.12
C ILE A 401 -3.56 12.02 21.00
N HIS A 402 -3.73 13.19 20.37
CA HIS A 402 -3.95 14.45 21.08
C HIS A 402 -5.34 15.02 20.81
N HIS A 403 -5.94 14.66 19.67
CA HIS A 403 -7.31 14.97 19.30
C HIS A 403 -7.89 13.78 18.49
N PRO A 404 -9.16 13.38 18.69
CA PRO A 404 -10.19 14.02 19.52
C PRO A 404 -10.13 13.66 21.01
N ILE A 405 -9.44 12.58 21.38
CA ILE A 405 -9.35 12.10 22.77
C ILE A 405 -7.88 11.82 23.06
N ALA A 406 -7.35 12.39 24.15
CA ALA A 406 -5.95 12.21 24.51
C ALA A 406 -5.72 10.82 25.13
N THR A 407 -5.05 9.92 24.41
CA THR A 407 -4.74 8.55 24.87
C THR A 407 -3.42 8.06 24.31
N TRP A 408 -2.85 7.03 24.95
CA TRP A 408 -1.71 6.28 24.45
C TRP A 408 -2.17 5.00 23.77
N PHE A 409 -1.41 4.58 22.76
CA PHE A 409 -1.66 3.37 22.00
C PHE A 409 -0.34 2.72 21.60
N ALA A 410 -0.33 1.39 21.54
CA ALA A 410 0.81 0.60 21.08
C ALA A 410 0.41 -0.36 19.96
N GLN A 411 1.30 -0.52 18.98
CA GLN A 411 1.14 -1.47 17.89
C GLN A 411 2.42 -2.29 17.70
N PHE A 412 2.22 -3.57 17.39
CA PHE A 412 3.26 -4.56 17.15
C PHE A 412 3.01 -5.21 15.79
N GLY A 413 4.04 -5.49 15.01
CA GLY A 413 3.85 -6.19 13.74
C GLY A 413 5.15 -6.74 13.18
N ILE A 414 5.06 -7.67 12.23
CA ILE A 414 6.23 -8.24 11.53
C ILE A 414 6.28 -7.86 10.04
N THR A 415 5.33 -7.04 9.57
CA THR A 415 5.19 -6.66 8.16
C THR A 415 5.41 -5.18 7.93
N GLN A 416 6.08 -4.88 6.82
CA GLN A 416 6.29 -3.53 6.36
C GLN A 416 5.03 -3.02 5.64
N HIS A 417 4.12 -2.38 6.38
CA HIS A 417 2.96 -1.72 5.78
C HIS A 417 3.35 -0.34 5.23
N PHE A 418 3.00 -0.07 3.97
CA PHE A 418 3.04 1.24 3.34
C PHE A 418 1.72 1.51 2.63
#